data_AF-A0A9P0PY70-F1
#
_entry.id   AF-A0A9P0PY70-F1
#
_cell.length_a   1.000
_cell.length_b   1.000
_cell.length_c   1.000
_cell.angle_alpha   90.00
_cell.angle_beta   90.00
_cell.angle_gamma   90.00
#
_symmetry.space_group_name_H-M   'P 1'
#
loop_
_entity.id
_entity.type
_entity.pdbx_description
1 polymer ?
#
loop_
_entity_poly.entity_id
_entity_poly.type
_entity_poly.pdbx_seq_one_letter_code
_entity_poly.pdbx_strand_id
1 'polypeptide(L)'
;MSDIKALFPLDSNPFYAGYGNRINDVWAYRAVGIPIVRIFTINPKGELKHELTQTFQSSYTSQSLVVDEVFPPLWHKIKENEETYKHAYDGDSDSESSSI
;
A
#
# COMPACT_ATOMS: atom_id res chain seq x y z
N MET A 1 8.04 1.85 -11.44
CA MET A 1 7.45 1.80 -10.07
C MET A 1 8.41 2.34 -9.02
N SER A 2 9.71 2.17 -9.18
CA SER A 2 10.73 2.74 -8.29
C SER A 2 10.63 4.26 -8.14
N ASP A 3 10.31 4.98 -9.23
CA ASP A 3 10.16 6.45 -9.18
C ASP A 3 9.03 6.88 -8.26
N ILE A 4 7.90 6.16 -8.29
CA ILE A 4 6.78 6.40 -7.38
C ILE A 4 7.18 6.05 -5.94
N LYS A 5 7.93 4.96 -5.72
CA LYS A 5 8.46 4.61 -4.38
C LYS A 5 9.34 5.72 -3.81
N ALA A 6 10.15 6.35 -4.66
CA ALA A 6 11.07 7.42 -4.26
C ALA A 6 10.38 8.71 -3.80
N LEU A 7 9.08 8.86 -4.07
CA LEU A 7 8.28 9.98 -3.56
C LEU A 7 7.85 9.82 -2.09
N PHE A 8 8.03 8.64 -1.50
CA PHE A 8 7.65 8.35 -0.12
C PHE A 8 8.89 8.27 0.79
N PRO A 9 8.72 8.51 2.11
CA PRO A 9 9.80 8.32 3.08
C PRO A 9 10.42 6.92 2.98
N LEU A 10 11.73 6.83 3.22
CA LEU A 10 12.49 5.57 3.14
C LEU A 10 11.93 4.48 4.05
N ASP A 11 11.37 4.86 5.20
CA ASP A 11 10.79 3.95 6.19
C ASP A 11 9.33 3.57 5.87
N SER A 12 8.78 4.09 4.77
CA SER A 12 7.42 3.79 4.33
C SER A 12 7.39 2.69 3.27
N ASN A 13 6.40 1.82 3.38
CA ASN A 13 6.04 0.91 2.29
C ASN A 13 4.65 1.27 1.73
N PRO A 14 4.60 2.15 0.71
CA PRO A 14 3.33 2.66 0.18
C PRO A 14 2.59 1.64 -0.68
N PHE A 15 3.25 0.55 -1.12
CA PHE A 15 2.64 -0.45 -2.00
C PHE A 15 2.18 -1.66 -1.21
N TYR A 16 0.86 -1.86 -1.15
CA TYR A 16 0.26 -2.97 -0.40
C TYR A 16 0.03 -4.23 -1.25
N ALA A 17 -0.53 -4.07 -2.44
CA ALA A 17 -0.89 -5.14 -3.36
C ALA A 17 -0.74 -4.68 -4.82
N GLY A 18 -0.63 -5.63 -5.75
CA GLY A 18 -0.46 -5.36 -7.18
C GLY A 18 -1.44 -6.17 -8.03
N TYR A 19 -2.07 -5.52 -9.01
CA TYR A 19 -3.02 -6.11 -9.94
C TYR A 19 -2.56 -5.78 -11.37
N GLY A 20 -1.99 -6.77 -12.05
CA GLY A 20 -1.44 -6.61 -13.40
C GLY A 20 -2.14 -7.52 -14.41
N ASN A 21 -1.84 -7.33 -15.69
CA ASN A 21 -2.29 -8.22 -16.76
C ASN A 21 -1.13 -8.84 -17.54
N ARG A 22 0.12 -8.42 -17.26
CA ARG A 22 1.34 -8.92 -17.87
C ARG A 22 2.32 -9.39 -16.81
N ILE A 23 3.19 -10.32 -17.21
CA ILE A 23 4.27 -10.81 -16.34
C ILE A 23 5.23 -9.67 -15.92
N ASN A 24 5.38 -8.64 -16.74
CA ASN A 24 6.21 -7.48 -16.42
C ASN A 24 5.65 -6.70 -15.22
N ASP A 25 4.33 -6.72 -15.01
CA ASP A 25 3.71 -6.06 -13.86
C ASP A 25 4.12 -6.78 -12.57
N VAL A 26 4.10 -8.12 -12.57
CA VAL A 26 4.56 -8.97 -11.46
C VAL A 26 5.99 -8.59 -11.06
N TRP A 27 6.87 -8.44 -12.03
CA TRP A 27 8.28 -8.12 -11.77
C TRP A 27 8.43 -6.71 -11.19
N ALA A 28 7.66 -5.75 -11.71
CA ALA A 28 7.64 -4.39 -11.20
C ALA A 28 7.13 -4.32 -9.74
N TYR A 29 6.09 -5.08 -9.40
CA TYR A 29 5.56 -5.17 -8.03
C TYR A 29 6.54 -5.82 -7.06
N ARG A 30 7.21 -6.91 -7.47
CA ARG A 30 8.25 -7.56 -6.66
C ARG A 30 9.43 -6.62 -6.40
N ALA A 31 9.84 -5.84 -7.40
CA ALA A 31 10.97 -4.92 -7.29
C ALA A 31 10.73 -3.81 -6.25
N VAL A 32 9.48 -3.38 -6.05
CA VAL A 32 9.15 -2.38 -5.01
C VAL A 32 8.83 -2.98 -3.65
N GLY A 33 8.81 -4.31 -3.53
CA GLY A 33 8.68 -5.02 -2.26
C GLY A 33 7.26 -5.52 -1.95
N ILE A 34 6.37 -5.60 -2.93
CA ILE A 34 5.04 -6.21 -2.73
C ILE A 34 5.24 -7.73 -2.57
N PRO A 35 4.75 -8.35 -1.48
CA PRO A 35 4.79 -9.79 -1.32
C PRO A 35 4.06 -10.50 -2.46
N ILE A 36 4.60 -11.60 -2.96
CA ILE A 36 3.98 -12.38 -4.05
C ILE A 36 2.56 -12.86 -3.73
N VAL A 37 2.25 -13.03 -2.44
CA VAL A 37 0.91 -13.35 -1.93
C VAL A 37 -0.12 -12.25 -2.18
N ARG A 38 0.31 -11.04 -2.53
CA ARG A 38 -0.55 -9.87 -2.81
C ARG A 38 -0.40 -9.38 -4.26
N ILE A 39 0.15 -10.22 -5.14
CA ILE A 39 0.26 -9.93 -6.57
C ILE A 39 -0.71 -10.84 -7.33
N PHE A 40 -1.58 -10.22 -8.12
CA PHE A 40 -2.60 -10.89 -8.90
C PHE A 40 -2.45 -10.54 -10.38
N THR A 41 -2.57 -11.56 -11.24
CA THR A 41 -2.61 -11.40 -12.69
C THR A 41 -4.05 -11.61 -13.18
N ILE A 42 -4.58 -10.64 -13.91
CA ILE A 42 -5.95 -10.65 -14.44
C ILE A 42 -5.92 -10.99 -15.92
N ASN A 43 -6.77 -11.93 -16.34
CA ASN A 43 -6.99 -12.16 -17.77
C ASN A 43 -8.17 -11.32 -18.30
N PRO A 44 -8.31 -11.15 -19.63
CA PRO A 44 -9.43 -10.39 -20.22
C PRO A 44 -10.83 -10.95 -19.91
N LYS A 45 -10.92 -12.18 -19.41
CA LYS A 45 -12.20 -12.80 -18.97
C LYS A 45 -12.57 -12.43 -17.53
N GLY A 46 -11.71 -11.68 -16.82
CA GLY A 46 -11.93 -11.27 -15.43
C GLY A 46 -11.52 -12.32 -14.40
N GLU A 47 -10.78 -13.36 -14.80
CA GLU A 47 -10.22 -14.35 -13.88
C GLU A 47 -8.90 -13.84 -13.29
N LEU A 48 -8.79 -13.94 -11.97
CA LEU A 48 -7.61 -13.62 -11.19
C LEU A 48 -6.77 -14.87 -10.99
N LYS A 49 -5.47 -14.77 -11.29
CA LYS A 49 -4.47 -15.77 -10.92
C LYS A 49 -3.56 -15.22 -9.84
N HIS A 50 -3.36 -16.01 -8.80
CA HIS A 50 -2.41 -15.71 -7.76
C HIS A 50 -1.01 -16.15 -8.18
N GLU A 51 -0.05 -15.22 -8.16
CA GLU A 51 1.27 -15.50 -8.73
C GLU A 51 2.07 -16.54 -7.90
N LEU A 52 1.80 -16.65 -6.59
CA LEU A 52 2.48 -17.62 -5.73
C LEU A 52 2.04 -19.07 -6.00
N THR A 53 0.74 -19.29 -6.14
CA THR A 53 0.19 -20.64 -6.29
C THR A 53 0.03 -21.05 -7.74
N GLN A 54 -0.05 -20.08 -8.68
CA GLN A 54 -0.23 -20.21 -10.14
C GLN A 54 -1.45 -21.04 -10.62
N THR A 55 -2.02 -21.85 -9.73
CA THR A 55 -3.10 -22.83 -9.90
C THR A 55 -4.38 -22.37 -9.23
N PHE A 56 -4.32 -21.45 -8.26
CA PHE A 56 -5.51 -20.86 -7.67
C PHE A 56 -6.05 -19.77 -8.60
N GLN A 57 -7.06 -20.14 -9.40
CA GLN A 57 -7.90 -19.20 -10.14
C GLN A 57 -9.06 -18.76 -9.25
N SER A 58 -9.14 -17.45 -9.01
CA SER A 58 -10.25 -16.80 -8.32
C SER A 58 -10.92 -15.80 -9.26
N SER A 59 -12.10 -15.29 -8.91
CA SER A 59 -12.70 -14.13 -9.57
C SER A 59 -12.63 -12.92 -8.65
N TYR A 60 -12.83 -11.71 -9.19
CA TYR A 60 -13.02 -10.51 -8.37
C TYR A 60 -14.17 -10.68 -7.37
N THR A 61 -15.26 -11.34 -7.77
CA THR A 61 -16.40 -11.65 -6.89
C THR A 61 -15.97 -12.52 -5.72
N SER A 62 -15.18 -13.56 -5.96
CA SER A 62 -14.68 -14.44 -4.89
C SER A 62 -13.70 -13.70 -3.98
N GLN A 63 -12.85 -12.84 -4.55
CA GLN A 63 -11.95 -12.00 -3.76
C GLN A 63 -12.69 -10.98 -2.89
N SER A 64 -13.84 -10.47 -3.36
CA SER A 64 -14.66 -9.52 -2.58
C SER A 64 -15.17 -10.13 -1.27
N LEU A 65 -15.33 -11.45 -1.20
CA LEU A 65 -15.79 -12.15 0.02
C LEU A 65 -14.74 -12.20 1.12
N VAL A 66 -13.45 -12.11 0.75
CA VAL A 66 -12.31 -12.18 1.69
C VAL A 66 -11.56 -10.84 1.78
N VAL A 67 -12.11 -9.78 1.21
CA VAL A 67 -11.43 -8.48 1.11
C VAL A 67 -11.13 -7.90 2.48
N ASP A 68 -12.03 -8.08 3.45
CA ASP A 68 -11.85 -7.57 4.81
C ASP A 68 -10.69 -8.28 5.55
N GLU A 69 -10.41 -9.53 5.19
CA GLU A 69 -9.29 -10.30 5.73
C GLU A 69 -7.97 -9.92 5.05
N VAL A 70 -8.00 -9.70 3.73
CA VAL A 70 -6.81 -9.43 2.91
C VAL A 70 -6.41 -7.94 2.97
N PHE A 71 -7.36 -7.04 3.19
CA PHE A 71 -7.20 -5.58 3.29
C PHE A 71 -7.81 -5.10 4.61
N PRO A 72 -7.11 -5.30 5.75
CA PRO A 72 -7.63 -4.90 7.03
C PRO A 72 -7.86 -3.38 7.05
N PRO A 73 -8.95 -2.91 7.68
CA PRO A 73 -9.28 -1.50 7.67
C PRO A 73 -8.23 -0.68 8.44
N LEU A 74 -7.92 0.53 7.94
CA LEU A 74 -6.78 1.34 8.41
C LEU A 74 -7.04 2.15 9.69
N TRP A 75 -8.15 1.91 10.39
CA TRP A 75 -8.63 2.69 11.55
C TRP A 75 -7.62 2.83 12.69
N HIS A 76 -6.78 1.82 12.93
CA HIS A 76 -5.71 1.93 13.94
C HIS A 76 -4.53 2.79 13.48
N LYS A 77 -4.19 2.78 12.18
CA LYS A 77 -3.11 3.61 11.64
C LYS A 77 -3.49 5.09 11.67
N ILE A 78 -4.72 5.43 11.28
CA ILE A 78 -5.15 6.84 11.19
C ILE A 78 -5.00 7.56 12.55
N LYS A 79 -5.25 6.89 13.67
CA LYS A 79 -5.09 7.48 15.01
C LYS A 79 -3.61 7.73 15.39
N GLU A 80 -2.70 6.80 15.11
CA GLU A 80 -1.25 7.01 15.34
C GLU A 80 -0.69 8.13 14.44
N ASN A 81 -1.21 8.26 13.22
CA ASN A 81 -0.79 9.31 12.28
C ASN A 81 -1.22 10.69 12.78
N GLU A 82 -2.47 10.85 13.22
CA GLU A 82 -3.02 12.13 13.69
C GLU A 82 -2.27 12.69 14.91
N GLU A 83 -1.85 11.83 15.84
CA GLU A 83 -1.02 12.22 16.98
C GLU A 83 0.39 12.65 16.56
N THR A 84 0.98 11.96 15.57
CA THR A 84 2.29 12.31 15.00
C THR A 84 2.26 13.67 14.29
N TYR A 85 1.18 13.97 13.55
CA TYR A 85 1.03 15.27 12.87
C TYR A 85 0.78 16.40 13.86
N LYS A 86 0.03 16.20 14.95
CA LYS A 86 -0.17 17.24 15.98
C LYS A 86 1.14 17.58 16.70
N HIS A 87 1.91 16.57 17.08
CA HIS A 87 3.17 16.76 17.81
C HIS A 87 4.28 17.45 16.97
N ALA A 88 4.18 17.41 15.64
CA ALA A 88 5.10 18.10 14.73
C ALA A 88 4.79 19.61 14.56
N TYR A 89 3.59 20.07 14.93
CA TYR A 89 3.18 21.47 14.86
C TYR A 89 3.18 22.19 16.22
N ASP A 90 3.15 21.45 17.32
CA ASP A 90 3.17 22.01 18.69
C ASP A 90 4.59 22.43 19.16
N GLY A 91 5.60 22.38 18.28
CA GLY A 91 7.02 22.61 18.60
C GLY A 91 7.60 23.99 18.30
N ASP A 92 6.82 24.95 17.79
CA ASP A 92 7.35 26.25 17.35
C ASP A 92 6.44 27.44 17.73
N SER A 93 6.10 27.51 19.01
CA SER A 93 5.40 28.67 19.58
C SER A 93 6.04 29.05 20.91
N ASP A 94 7.30 29.47 20.87
CA ASP A 94 7.88 30.34 21.91
C ASP A 94 9.21 30.93 21.41
N SER A 95 9.15 32.10 20.80
CA SER A 95 9.89 33.30 21.24
C SER A 95 9.98 34.34 20.12
N GLU A 96 9.18 35.39 20.22
CA GLU A 96 9.72 36.75 20.08
C GLU A 96 8.93 37.67 21.01
N SER A 97 9.37 37.65 22.27
CA SER A 97 9.07 38.70 23.24
C SER A 97 9.74 39.99 22.79
N SER A 98 8.94 41.05 22.85
CA SER A 98 9.27 42.48 22.88
C SER A 98 10.75 42.89 22.89
N SER A 99 11.10 43.81 22.00
CA SER A 99 12.06 44.87 22.33
C SER A 99 11.67 46.16 21.60
N ILE A 100 11.22 47.10 22.44
CA ILE A 100 11.25 48.59 22.40
C ILE A 100 11.45 49.25 21.04
#